data_AF-A0A1F9RIK8-F1
#
_entry.id   AF-A0A1F9RIK8-F1
#
_cell.length_a   1.000
_cell.length_b   1.000
_cell.length_c   1.000
_cell.angle_alpha   90.00
_cell.angle_beta   90.00
_cell.angle_gamma   90.00
#
_symmetry.space_group_name_H-M   'P 1'
#
loop_
_entity.id
_entity.type
_entity.pdbx_description
1 polymer ?
#
loop_
_entity_poly.entity_id
_entity_poly.type
_entity_poly.pdbx_seq_one_letter_code
_entity_poly.pdbx_strand_id
1 'polypeptide(L)'
;MQVHELTPSPGSRKKRKRIGRGPGSGMGKTSTKGHKGLKARAGGSVRPGFEGGQMPLYRRLPKRGFYNIFKTKYAILNIRELDVFEDGSTIDMESLKTAGIVKGRFDGIKILGQGDTKKKFTLKNVLVSKSAREKIESLGGSIE
;
A
#
# COMPACT_ATOMS: atom_id res chain seq x y z
N MET A 1 25.95 25.28 12.09
CA MET A 1 25.76 24.39 13.24
C MET A 1 27.10 23.83 13.62
N GLN A 2 27.63 24.26 14.76
CA GLN A 2 28.80 23.61 15.36
C GLN A 2 28.35 22.36 16.12
N VAL A 3 29.25 21.43 16.41
CA VAL A 3 28.92 20.13 17.04
C VAL A 3 28.16 20.31 18.38
N HIS A 4 28.41 21.41 19.10
CA HIS A 4 27.78 21.71 20.38
C HIS A 4 26.39 22.38 20.29
N GLU A 5 25.94 22.76 19.10
CA GLU A 5 24.67 23.48 18.87
C GLU A 5 23.58 22.57 18.28
N LEU A 6 23.84 21.27 18.17
CA LEU A 6 22.95 20.31 17.53
C LEU A 6 21.66 20.15 18.34
N THR A 7 20.58 20.71 17.82
CA THR A 7 19.22 20.55 18.35
C THR A 7 18.37 19.79 17.35
N PRO A 8 17.60 18.77 17.79
CA PRO A 8 16.72 18.05 16.90
C PRO A 8 15.50 18.91 16.54
N SER A 9 14.94 18.72 15.35
CA SER A 9 13.69 19.39 14.97
C SER A 9 12.59 19.07 16.00
N PRO A 10 11.76 20.06 16.39
CA PRO A 10 10.70 19.85 17.38
C PRO A 10 9.83 18.63 17.04
N GLY A 11 9.62 17.74 18.02
CA GLY A 11 8.79 16.54 17.85
C GLY A 11 9.46 15.33 17.18
N SER A 12 10.64 15.49 16.58
CA SER A 12 11.38 14.38 15.95
C SER A 12 11.86 13.32 16.95
N ARG A 13 12.11 13.72 18.21
CA ARG A 13 12.53 12.83 19.30
C ARG A 13 11.56 12.90 20.47
N LYS A 14 11.06 11.74 20.89
CA LYS A 14 10.22 11.58 22.10
C LYS A 14 11.01 10.82 23.16
N LYS A 15 10.85 11.22 24.43
CA LYS A 15 11.46 10.51 25.56
C LYS A 15 10.87 9.11 25.67
N ARG A 16 11.72 8.08 25.81
CA ARG A 16 11.26 6.68 25.99
C ARG A 16 10.52 6.51 27.31
N LYS A 17 9.50 5.66 27.33
CA LYS A 17 8.81 5.23 28.55
C LYS A 17 9.75 4.37 29.40
N ARG A 18 10.14 4.84 30.58
CA ARG A 18 10.99 4.09 31.53
C ARG A 18 10.10 3.45 32.60
N ILE A 19 9.78 2.17 32.42
CA ILE A 19 8.86 1.43 33.29
C ILE A 19 9.60 0.89 34.54
N GLY A 20 8.92 0.82 35.68
CA GLY A 20 9.48 0.26 36.91
C GLY A 20 10.50 1.18 37.59
N ARG A 21 10.27 2.49 37.61
CA ARG A 21 11.16 3.51 38.19
C ARG A 21 10.42 4.40 39.21
N GLY A 22 9.98 3.78 40.30
CA GLY A 22 9.33 4.47 41.42
C GLY A 22 7.88 4.91 41.17
N PRO A 23 7.15 5.29 42.24
CA PRO A 23 5.73 5.64 42.17
C PRO A 23 5.47 6.96 41.42
N GLY A 24 6.36 7.95 41.51
CA GLY A 24 6.20 9.26 40.85
C GLY A 24 6.14 9.19 39.30
N SER A 25 6.60 8.09 38.70
CA SER A 25 6.46 7.84 37.26
C SER A 25 5.05 7.38 36.84
N GLY A 26 4.18 6.99 37.78
CA GLY A 26 2.90 6.33 37.50
C GLY A 26 3.03 4.90 36.96
N MET A 27 4.26 4.39 36.79
CA MET A 27 4.55 3.12 36.09
C MET A 27 5.48 2.22 36.92
N GLY A 28 5.54 2.44 38.24
CA GLY A 28 6.44 1.76 39.16
C GLY A 28 6.02 0.32 39.47
N LYS A 29 5.15 0.15 40.48
CA LYS A 29 4.88 -1.12 41.19
C LYS A 29 4.56 -2.31 40.28
N THR A 30 3.59 -2.17 39.37
CA THR A 30 3.14 -3.26 38.48
C THR A 30 3.69 -3.14 37.07
N SER A 31 4.56 -2.17 36.81
CA SER A 31 5.13 -1.94 35.48
C SER A 31 4.07 -1.87 34.37
N THR A 32 2.88 -1.32 34.68
CA THR A 32 1.70 -1.21 33.79
C THR A 32 1.06 -2.54 33.39
N LYS A 33 1.42 -3.66 34.03
CA LYS A 33 0.85 -4.99 33.75
C LYS A 33 -0.36 -5.37 34.62
N GLY A 34 -0.71 -4.56 35.62
CA GLY A 34 -1.72 -4.92 36.62
C GLY A 34 -1.22 -5.97 37.63
N HIS A 35 -2.14 -6.64 38.32
CA HIS A 35 -1.82 -7.62 39.36
C HIS A 35 -2.09 -9.07 38.89
N LYS A 36 -1.11 -9.96 39.12
CA LYS A 36 -1.21 -11.42 38.89
C LYS A 36 -1.59 -11.79 37.44
N GLY A 37 -1.92 -13.06 37.20
CA GLY A 37 -2.31 -13.58 35.87
C GLY A 37 -1.14 -13.86 34.92
N LEU A 38 -1.43 -14.62 33.85
CA LEU A 38 -0.45 -15.05 32.86
C LEU A 38 0.31 -13.86 32.25
N LYS A 39 -0.41 -12.81 31.80
CA LYS A 39 0.18 -11.62 31.14
C LYS A 39 1.11 -10.79 32.03
N ALA A 40 1.03 -10.93 33.36
CA ALA A 40 1.92 -10.24 34.28
C ALA A 40 3.27 -10.97 34.47
N ARG A 41 3.35 -12.27 34.15
CA ARG A 41 4.57 -13.06 34.30
C ARG A 41 5.62 -12.72 33.23
N ALA A 42 6.88 -13.06 33.49
CA ALA A 42 7.94 -12.97 32.49
C ALA A 42 7.65 -13.94 31.34
N GLY A 43 7.74 -13.47 30.09
CA GLY A 43 7.38 -14.26 28.90
C GLY A 43 5.88 -14.58 28.75
N GLY A 44 5.05 -14.16 29.72
CA GLY A 44 3.63 -14.48 29.77
C GLY A 44 2.84 -13.79 28.67
N SER A 45 2.45 -14.55 27.66
CA SER A 45 1.59 -14.09 26.58
C SER A 45 0.71 -15.24 26.07
N VAL A 46 -0.36 -14.87 25.38
CA VAL A 46 -1.22 -15.81 24.67
C VAL A 46 -0.90 -15.64 23.19
N ARG A 47 -0.71 -16.75 22.47
CA ARG A 47 -0.43 -16.71 21.02
C ARG A 47 -1.54 -15.94 20.30
N PRO A 48 -1.22 -15.06 19.34
CA PRO A 48 -2.24 -14.42 18.50
C PRO A 48 -3.17 -15.46 17.85
N GLY A 49 -4.48 -15.24 17.99
CA GLY A 49 -5.51 -16.15 17.49
C GLY A 49 -5.91 -17.30 18.42
N PHE A 50 -5.44 -17.35 19.67
CA PHE A 50 -5.94 -18.31 20.67
C PHE A 50 -7.18 -17.74 21.40
N GLU A 51 -8.28 -18.48 21.38
CA GLU A 51 -9.59 -18.08 21.94
C GLU A 51 -9.92 -18.81 23.27
N GLY A 52 -8.90 -19.11 24.09
CA GLY A 52 -9.13 -19.63 25.45
C GLY A 52 -9.54 -21.10 25.55
N GLY A 53 -9.44 -21.87 24.45
CA GLY A 53 -9.87 -23.26 24.35
C GLY A 53 -11.00 -23.47 23.34
N GLN A 54 -11.69 -22.39 22.96
CA GLN A 54 -12.63 -22.40 21.84
C GLN A 54 -11.89 -22.65 20.51
N MET A 55 -12.58 -23.29 19.55
CA MET A 55 -12.08 -23.45 18.18
C MET A 55 -11.86 -22.06 17.54
N PRO A 56 -10.61 -21.70 17.18
CA PRO A 56 -10.31 -20.37 16.65
C PRO A 56 -11.04 -20.08 15.34
N LEU A 57 -11.31 -18.79 15.08
CA LEU A 57 -12.03 -18.34 13.89
C LEU A 57 -11.42 -18.87 12.57
N TYR A 58 -10.08 -18.88 12.46
CA TYR A 58 -9.38 -19.38 11.26
C TYR A 58 -9.51 -20.90 11.04
N ARG A 59 -10.01 -21.65 12.03
CA ARG A 59 -10.37 -23.07 11.91
C ARG A 59 -11.87 -23.29 11.72
N ARG A 60 -12.70 -22.39 12.25
CA ARG A 60 -14.16 -22.41 12.08
C ARG A 60 -14.58 -22.15 10.63
N LEU A 61 -13.89 -21.25 9.96
CA LEU A 61 -14.19 -20.89 8.58
C LEU A 61 -13.57 -21.91 7.59
N PRO A 62 -14.32 -22.32 6.56
CA PRO A 62 -13.79 -23.24 5.55
C PRO A 62 -12.71 -22.56 4.70
N LYS A 63 -11.73 -23.34 4.25
CA LYS A 63 -10.81 -22.91 3.19
C LYS A 63 -11.57 -22.88 1.87
N ARG A 64 -11.40 -21.82 1.07
CA ARG A 64 -12.11 -21.64 -0.20
C ARG A 64 -11.18 -21.14 -1.29
N GLY A 65 -11.36 -21.68 -2.50
CA GLY A 65 -10.65 -21.28 -3.71
C GLY A 65 -9.32 -22.01 -3.91
N PHE A 66 -8.59 -21.60 -4.95
CA PHE A 66 -7.26 -22.11 -5.30
C PHE A 66 -6.38 -20.96 -5.79
N TYR A 67 -5.06 -21.17 -5.82
CA TYR A 67 -4.11 -20.18 -6.33
C TYR A 67 -3.73 -20.50 -7.79
N ASN A 68 -4.10 -19.61 -8.72
CA ASN A 68 -3.67 -19.72 -10.12
C ASN A 68 -2.25 -19.13 -10.29
N ILE A 69 -1.27 -20.01 -10.52
CA ILE A 69 0.14 -19.63 -10.74
C ILE A 69 0.37 -18.90 -12.07
N PHE A 70 -0.54 -19.05 -13.04
CA PHE A 70 -0.46 -18.42 -14.37
C PHE A 70 -1.26 -17.12 -14.47
N LYS A 71 -1.68 -16.55 -13.34
CA LYS A 71 -2.46 -15.31 -13.34
C LYS A 71 -1.61 -14.16 -13.89
N THR A 72 -2.04 -13.61 -15.02
CA THR A 72 -1.45 -12.41 -15.62
C THR A 72 -1.67 -11.19 -14.73
N LYS A 73 -0.60 -10.45 -14.48
CA LYS A 73 -0.60 -9.22 -13.67
C LYS A 73 -0.44 -8.02 -14.58
N TYR A 74 -1.51 -7.26 -14.73
CA TYR A 74 -1.49 -6.01 -15.47
C TYR A 74 -1.12 -4.84 -14.57
N ALA A 75 -0.34 -3.90 -15.10
CA ALA A 75 -0.23 -2.56 -14.54
C ALA A 75 -1.54 -1.82 -14.84
N ILE A 76 -2.30 -1.49 -13.80
CA ILE A 76 -3.57 -0.80 -13.95
C ILE A 76 -3.31 0.70 -13.90
N LEU A 77 -3.72 1.41 -14.94
CA LEU A 77 -3.62 2.85 -15.06
C LEU A 77 -4.98 3.45 -15.37
N ASN A 78 -5.19 4.68 -14.96
CA ASN A 78 -6.38 5.44 -15.33
C ASN A 78 -6.04 6.50 -16.38
N ILE A 79 -7.05 6.89 -17.17
CA ILE A 79 -6.91 7.92 -18.21
C ILE A 79 -6.28 9.21 -17.67
N ARG A 80 -6.67 9.67 -16.48
CA ARG A 80 -6.09 10.86 -15.83
C ARG A 80 -4.57 10.80 -15.61
N GLU A 81 -3.99 9.61 -15.49
CA GLU A 81 -2.56 9.44 -15.23
C GLU A 81 -1.74 9.66 -16.51
N LEU A 82 -2.40 9.67 -17.68
CA LEU A 82 -1.79 9.91 -18.98
C LEU A 82 -1.61 11.41 -19.27
N ASP A 83 -2.21 12.31 -18.48
CA ASP A 83 -2.07 13.77 -18.67
C ASP A 83 -0.63 14.29 -18.50
N VAL A 84 0.28 13.47 -17.94
CA VAL A 84 1.72 13.78 -17.87
C VAL A 84 2.35 13.83 -19.26
N PHE A 85 1.82 13.08 -20.23
CA PHE A 85 2.35 13.04 -21.58
C PHE A 85 1.81 14.19 -22.45
N GLU A 86 2.54 14.53 -23.51
CA GLU A 86 2.13 15.55 -24.47
C GLU A 86 1.00 15.07 -25.40
N ASP A 87 0.32 16.02 -26.02
CA ASP A 87 -0.77 15.74 -26.96
C ASP A 87 -0.23 15.04 -28.21
N GLY A 88 -0.86 13.93 -28.62
CA GLY A 88 -0.42 13.08 -29.73
C GLY A 88 0.71 12.10 -29.40
N SER A 89 1.12 12.01 -28.13
CA SER A 89 2.17 11.08 -27.71
C SER A 89 1.77 9.61 -27.85
N THR A 90 2.77 8.77 -28.14
CA THR A 90 2.62 7.32 -28.18
C THR A 90 2.92 6.73 -26.80
N ILE A 91 1.94 6.03 -26.23
CA ILE A 91 1.99 5.46 -24.89
C ILE A 91 2.19 3.96 -24.98
N ASP A 92 3.42 3.55 -24.65
CA ASP A 92 3.91 2.19 -24.66
C ASP A 92 4.43 1.82 -23.27
N MET A 93 4.75 0.54 -23.05
CA MET A 93 5.31 0.09 -21.77
C MET A 93 6.62 0.81 -21.41
N GLU A 94 7.43 1.14 -22.40
CA GLU A 94 8.71 1.82 -22.20
C GLU A 94 8.55 3.29 -21.84
N SER A 95 7.63 4.01 -22.49
CA SER A 95 7.35 5.41 -22.16
C SER A 95 6.74 5.55 -20.76
N LEU A 96 5.88 4.61 -20.36
CA LEU A 96 5.31 4.56 -19.01
C LEU A 96 6.34 4.23 -17.92
N LYS A 97 7.34 3.40 -18.22
CA LYS A 97 8.47 3.14 -17.31
C LYS A 97 9.39 4.35 -17.19
N THR A 98 9.69 5.00 -18.32
CA THR A 98 10.56 6.19 -18.36
C THR A 98 9.93 7.37 -17.61
N ALA A 99 8.61 7.57 -17.77
CA ALA A 99 7.84 8.53 -16.99
C ALA A 99 7.71 8.17 -15.49
N GLY A 100 8.17 6.98 -15.09
CA GLY A 100 8.11 6.52 -13.70
C GLY A 100 6.69 6.20 -13.21
N ILE A 101 5.72 6.08 -14.12
CA ILE A 101 4.32 5.78 -13.81
C ILE A 101 4.16 4.28 -13.50
N VAL A 102 4.80 3.42 -14.30
CA VAL A 102 4.82 1.98 -14.07
C VAL A 102 6.17 1.56 -13.48
N LYS A 103 6.14 1.10 -12.22
CA LYS A 103 7.33 0.58 -11.52
C LYS A 103 7.12 -0.90 -11.17
N GLY A 104 7.97 -1.78 -11.70
CA GLY A 104 7.97 -3.20 -11.41
C GLY A 104 7.76 -4.11 -12.63
N ARG A 105 7.63 -5.41 -12.38
CA ARG A 105 7.41 -6.43 -13.40
C ARG A 105 5.91 -6.74 -13.51
N PHE A 106 5.35 -6.37 -14.65
CA PHE A 106 3.98 -6.66 -15.05
C PHE A 106 4.00 -7.38 -16.40
N ASP A 107 2.98 -8.20 -16.65
CA ASP A 107 2.84 -8.98 -17.88
C ASP A 107 2.18 -8.14 -19.00
N GLY A 108 1.63 -6.98 -18.67
CA GLY A 108 1.06 -6.02 -19.62
C GLY A 108 0.48 -4.80 -18.91
N ILE A 109 -0.18 -3.92 -19.67
CA ILE A 109 -0.83 -2.70 -19.15
C ILE A 109 -2.32 -2.76 -19.41
N LYS A 110 -3.11 -2.26 -18.46
CA LYS A 110 -4.55 -2.08 -18.61
C LYS A 110 -4.98 -0.66 -18.24
N ILE A 111 -5.58 0.06 -19.19
CA ILE A 111 -6.07 1.42 -19.02
C ILE A 111 -7.57 1.41 -18.70
N LEU A 112 -7.95 2.14 -17.65
CA LEU A 112 -9.30 2.29 -17.11
C LEU A 112 -9.82 3.72 -17.26
N GLY A 113 -11.13 3.88 -17.36
CA GLY A 113 -11.79 5.12 -17.78
C GLY A 113 -12.00 6.17 -16.69
N GLN A 114 -11.30 6.08 -15.56
CA GLN A 114 -11.49 7.02 -14.45
C GLN A 114 -10.76 8.35 -14.71
N GLY A 115 -11.49 9.45 -14.61
CA GLY A 115 -11.02 10.79 -14.93
C GLY A 115 -11.18 11.14 -16.41
N ASP A 116 -10.84 12.38 -16.74
CA ASP A 116 -10.98 12.95 -18.08
C ASP A 116 -9.62 13.43 -18.57
N THR A 117 -9.38 13.30 -19.86
CA THR A 117 -8.21 13.84 -20.54
C THR A 117 -8.70 14.81 -21.61
N LYS A 118 -7.91 15.85 -21.88
CA LYS A 118 -8.15 16.74 -23.03
C LYS A 118 -7.22 16.46 -24.21
N LYS A 119 -6.24 15.60 -23.97
CA LYS A 119 -5.16 15.24 -24.90
C LYS A 119 -5.53 13.96 -25.65
N LYS A 120 -5.08 13.89 -26.90
CA LYS A 120 -5.15 12.74 -27.78
C LYS A 120 -3.94 11.86 -27.51
N PHE A 121 -4.15 10.56 -27.41
CA PHE A 121 -3.07 9.60 -27.18
C PHE A 121 -3.16 8.47 -28.19
N THR A 122 -2.00 7.97 -28.61
CA THR A 122 -1.88 6.71 -29.34
C THR A 122 -1.42 5.65 -28.37
N LEU A 123 -2.31 4.72 -28.03
CA LEU A 123 -2.03 3.64 -27.09
C LEU A 123 -1.56 2.39 -27.86
N LYS A 124 -0.38 1.81 -27.58
CA LYS A 124 0.04 0.57 -28.24
C LYS A 124 0.28 -0.58 -27.26
N ASN A 125 -0.14 -1.79 -27.66
CA ASN A 125 0.03 -3.03 -26.90
C ASN A 125 -0.54 -2.94 -25.47
N VAL A 126 -1.67 -2.25 -25.31
CA VAL A 126 -2.33 -2.07 -24.01
C VAL A 126 -3.78 -2.54 -24.05
N LEU A 127 -4.24 -3.13 -22.95
CA LEU A 127 -5.64 -3.46 -22.79
C LEU A 127 -6.41 -2.22 -22.34
N VAL A 128 -7.54 -1.93 -22.98
CA VAL A 128 -8.35 -0.74 -22.64
C VAL A 128 -9.75 -1.16 -22.23
N SER A 129 -10.28 -0.59 -21.15
CA SER A 129 -11.67 -0.82 -20.76
C SER A 129 -12.63 -0.11 -21.73
N LYS A 130 -13.87 -0.59 -21.84
CA LYS A 130 -14.87 -0.02 -22.77
C LYS A 130 -15.04 1.49 -22.59
N SER A 131 -15.24 1.94 -21.34
CA SER A 131 -15.39 3.35 -21.01
C SER A 131 -14.11 4.15 -21.29
N ALA A 132 -12.92 3.56 -21.13
CA ALA A 132 -11.69 4.23 -21.49
C ALA A 132 -11.54 4.41 -23.01
N ARG A 133 -11.91 3.39 -23.78
CA ARG A 133 -11.88 3.42 -25.24
C ARG A 133 -12.76 4.56 -25.79
N GLU A 134 -14.01 4.64 -25.33
CA GLU A 134 -14.95 5.69 -25.74
C GLU A 134 -14.41 7.11 -25.47
N LYS A 135 -13.73 7.31 -24.33
CA LYS A 135 -13.13 8.62 -24.00
C LYS A 135 -11.92 8.95 -24.86
N ILE A 136 -11.12 7.96 -25.24
CA ILE A 136 -9.91 8.19 -26.06
C ILE A 136 -10.28 8.39 -27.52
N GLU A 137 -11.19 7.58 -28.06
CA GLU A 137 -11.70 7.70 -29.43
C GLU A 137 -12.49 8.99 -29.63
N SER A 138 -13.27 9.44 -28.64
CA SER A 138 -14.02 10.72 -28.73
C SER A 138 -13.11 11.95 -28.82
N LEU A 139 -11.88 11.87 -28.31
CA LEU A 139 -10.85 12.89 -28.46
C LEU A 139 -10.04 12.71 -29.76
N GLY A 140 -10.27 11.64 -30.52
CA GLY A 140 -9.53 11.30 -31.74
C GLY A 140 -8.20 10.61 -31.50
N GLY A 141 -8.03 9.92 -30.36
CA GLY A 141 -6.90 9.04 -30.10
C GLY A 141 -7.04 7.66 -30.77
N SER A 142 -5.92 6.96 -30.93
CA SER A 142 -5.86 5.62 -31.53
C SER A 142 -5.49 4.57 -30.49
N ILE A 143 -6.00 3.34 -30.65
CA ILE A 143 -5.70 2.20 -29.79
C ILE A 143 -5.26 1.04 -30.68
N GLU A 144 -4.00 0.63 -30.52
CA GLU A 144 -3.30 -0.46 -31.22
C GLU A 144 -2.94 -1.61 -30.27
#